data_AF-A0A9X7DPW0-F1
#
_entry.id   AF-A0A9X7DPW0-F1
#
_cell.length_a   1.000
_cell.length_b   1.000
_cell.length_c   1.000
_cell.angle_alpha   90.00
_cell.angle_beta   90.00
_cell.angle_gamma   90.00
#
_symmetry.space_group_name_H-M   'P 1'
#
loop_
_entity.id
_entity.type
_entity.pdbx_description
1 polymer ?
#
loop_
_entity_poly.entity_id
_entity_poly.type
_entity_poly.pdbx_seq_one_letter_code
_entity_poly.pdbx_strand_id
1 'polypeptide(L)' 'MKNLIIGGIGVLTSILFFGFTLISASIYSLYLSHPAGDGWDSNLGVFGTALFNIGTIPLLISTVFFIIGIRYVYKGIKE' A
#
# COMPACT_ATOMS: atom_id res chain seq x y z
N MET A 1 9.54 10.94 -23.51
CA MET A 1 8.27 10.17 -23.54
C MET A 1 8.34 8.77 -22.90
N LYS A 2 9.27 7.87 -23.29
CA LYS A 2 9.35 6.51 -22.71
C LYS A 2 9.44 6.50 -21.18
N ASN A 3 10.31 7.32 -20.59
CA ASN A 3 10.48 7.41 -19.15
C ASN A 3 9.24 7.93 -18.42
N LEU A 4 8.49 8.85 -19.06
CA LEU A 4 7.24 9.38 -18.52
C LEU A 4 6.16 8.29 -18.42
N ILE A 5 6.04 7.44 -19.45
CA ILE A 5 5.08 6.31 -19.45
C ILE A 5 5.45 5.30 -18.37
N ILE A 6 6.73 4.89 -18.29
CA ILE A 6 7.22 3.94 -17.27
C ILE A 6 6.98 4.51 -15.86
N GLY A 7 7.32 5.78 -15.65
CA GLY A 7 7.12 6.47 -14.39
C GLY A 7 5.64 6.55 -14.00
N GLY A 8 4.78 6.91 -14.95
CA GLY A 8 3.33 6.99 -14.75
C GLY A 8 2.72 5.65 -14.36
N ILE A 9 3.10 4.56 -15.04
CA ILE A 9 2.68 3.20 -14.68
C ILE A 9 3.15 2.87 -13.25
N GLY A 10 4.41 3.15 -12.91
CA GLY A 10 4.93 2.89 -11.56
C GLY A 10 4.16 3.62 -10.46
N VAL A 11 3.84 4.90 -10.67
CA VAL A 11 3.04 5.69 -9.72
C VAL A 11 1.61 5.15 -9.60
N LEU A 12 0.95 4.82 -10.72
CA LEU A 12 -0.40 4.26 -10.69
C LEU A 12 -0.43 2.90 -9.98
N THR A 13 0.52 2.02 -10.29
CA THR A 13 0.67 0.72 -9.60
C THR A 13 0.88 0.92 -8.10
N SER A 14 1.73 1.86 -7.69
CA SER A 14 1.91 2.20 -6.28
C SER A 14 0.60 2.60 -5.61
N ILE A 15 -0.18 3.50 -6.22
CA ILE A 15 -1.46 3.97 -5.68
C ILE A 15 -2.44 2.81 -5.53
N LEU A 16 -2.51 1.91 -6.52
CA LEU A 16 -3.36 0.73 -6.47
C LEU A 16 -2.96 -0.20 -5.31
N PHE A 17 -1.67 -0.54 -5.19
CA PHE A 17 -1.19 -1.36 -4.07
C PHE A 17 -1.52 -0.71 -2.73
N PHE A 18 -1.28 0.59 -2.58
CA PHE A 18 -1.58 1.31 -1.35
C PHE A 18 -3.08 1.24 -1.01
N GLY A 19 -3.92 1.66 -1.96
CA GLY A 19 -5.38 1.71 -1.78
C GLY A 19 -5.99 0.34 -1.48
N PHE A 20 -5.66 -0.68 -2.28
CA PHE A 20 -6.16 -2.03 -2.04
C PHE A 20 -5.71 -2.59 -0.69
N THR A 21 -4.49 -2.29 -0.27
CA THR A 21 -3.99 -2.73 1.04
C THR A 21 -4.80 -2.12 2.19
N LEU A 22 -5.11 -0.83 2.12
CA LEU A 22 -5.93 -0.17 3.14
C LEU A 22 -7.37 -0.69 3.16
N ILE A 23 -7.94 -0.96 1.97
CA ILE A 23 -9.27 -1.57 1.86
C ILE A 23 -9.26 -2.97 2.47
N SER A 24 -8.27 -3.80 2.14
CA SER A 24 -8.13 -5.13 2.72
C SER A 24 -7.93 -5.08 4.23
N ALA A 25 -7.11 -4.16 4.74
CA ALA A 25 -6.92 -3.97 6.18
C ALA A 25 -8.22 -3.57 6.88
N SER A 26 -9.04 -2.73 6.25
CA SER A 26 -10.36 -2.35 6.76
C SER A 26 -11.30 -3.55 6.87
N ILE A 27 -11.31 -4.44 5.87
CA ILE A 27 -12.12 -5.67 5.89
C ILE A 27 -11.59 -6.64 6.94
N TYR A 28 -10.28 -6.86 7.01
CA TYR A 28 -9.66 -7.77 7.97
C TYR A 28 -9.83 -7.28 9.42
N SER A 29 -9.92 -5.97 9.64
CA SER A 29 -10.27 -5.39 10.95
C SER A 29 -11.62 -5.88 11.50
N LEU A 30 -12.60 -6.16 10.62
CA LEU A 30 -13.90 -6.69 11.02
C LEU A 30 -13.77 -8.12 11.55
N TYR A 31 -12.86 -8.92 10.97
CA TYR A 31 -12.55 -10.26 11.44
C TYR A 31 -11.85 -10.21 12.81
N LEU A 32 -10.85 -9.35 12.98
CA LEU A 32 -10.13 -9.19 14.26
C LEU A 32 -11.02 -8.66 15.40
N SER A 33 -12.04 -7.86 15.08
CA SER A 33 -12.99 -7.33 16.07
C SER A 33 -14.07 -8.33 16.49
N HIS A 34 -14.18 -9.46 15.79
CA HIS A 34 -15.24 -10.43 16.08
C HIS A 34 -14.91 -11.21 17.37
N PRO A 35 -15.92 -11.57 18.20
CA PRO A 35 -15.68 -12.36 19.41
C PRO A 35 -15.02 -13.73 19.17
N ALA A 36 -15.14 -14.27 17.95
CA ALA A 36 -14.50 -15.51 17.50
C ALA A 36 -13.32 -15.24 16.53
N GLY A 37 -12.85 -13.99 16.45
CA GLY A 37 -11.72 -13.58 15.62
C GLY A 37 -10.37 -13.76 16.32
N ASP A 38 -9.29 -13.39 15.62
CA ASP A 38 -7.91 -13.54 16.10
C ASP A 38 -7.48 -12.51 17.17
N GLY A 39 -8.43 -11.69 17.64
CA GLY A 39 -8.14 -10.57 18.55
C GLY A 39 -7.30 -9.48 17.90
N TRP A 40 -6.88 -8.48 18.68
CA TRP A 40 -6.06 -7.37 18.18
C TRP A 40 -5.12 -6.85 19.27
N ASP A 41 -4.00 -6.24 18.86
CA ASP A 41 -3.02 -5.64 19.78
C ASP A 41 -3.52 -4.26 20.25
N SER A 42 -3.68 -4.10 21.57
CA SER A 42 -4.17 -2.86 22.18
C SER A 42 -3.33 -1.63 21.87
N ASN A 43 -2.03 -1.78 21.60
CA ASN A 43 -1.12 -0.69 21.24
C ASN A 43 -1.31 -0.21 19.81
N LEU A 44 -1.72 -1.11 18.90
CA LEU A 44 -1.91 -0.81 17.48
C LEU A 44 -3.35 -0.47 17.12
N GLY A 45 -4.31 -0.86 17.96
CA GLY A 45 -5.72 -0.79 17.60
C GLY A 45 -6.10 -1.90 16.62
N VAL A 46 -7.41 -2.07 16.39
CA VAL A 46 -7.93 -3.08 15.46
C VAL A 46 -7.35 -2.86 14.05
N PHE A 47 -7.45 -1.64 13.53
CA PHE A 47 -6.99 -1.32 12.18
C PHE A 47 -5.47 -1.40 12.05
N GLY A 48 -4.72 -0.92 13.04
CA GLY A 48 -3.26 -1.01 13.01
C GLY A 48 -2.78 -2.45 13.06
N THR A 49 -3.42 -3.30 13.87
CA THR A 49 -3.13 -4.74 13.90
C THR A 49 -3.44 -5.38 12.54
N ALA A 50 -4.59 -5.06 11.96
CA ALA A 50 -4.95 -5.56 10.63
C ALA A 50 -3.93 -5.13 9.57
N LEU A 51 -3.56 -3.85 9.56
CA LEU A 51 -2.61 -3.30 8.62
C LEU A 51 -1.21 -3.90 8.80
N PHE A 52 -0.79 -4.18 10.03
CA PHE A 52 0.48 -4.84 10.31
C PHE A 52 0.50 -6.28 9.78
N ASN A 53 -0.57 -7.04 10.04
CA ASN A 53 -0.66 -8.46 9.67
C ASN A 53 -0.70 -8.68 8.16
N ILE A 54 -1.47 -7.88 7.42
CA ILE A 54 -1.67 -8.11 5.98
C ILE A 54 -1.09 -7.02 5.08
N GLY A 55 -0.79 -5.84 5.62
CA GLY A 55 -0.42 -4.67 4.85
C GLY A 55 1.07 -4.37 4.77
N THR A 56 1.91 -4.94 5.65
CA THR A 56 3.35 -4.62 5.69
C THR A 56 4.05 -4.86 4.35
N ILE A 57 3.94 -6.07 3.77
CA ILE A 57 4.60 -6.38 2.49
C ILE A 57 4.01 -5.57 1.32
N PRO A 58 2.67 -5.51 1.12
CA PRO A 58 2.09 -4.72 0.05
C PRO A 58 2.42 -3.21 0.11
N LEU A 59 2.46 -2.62 1.31
CA LEU A 59 2.84 -1.21 1.49
C LEU A 59 4.32 -0.96 1.17
N LEU A 60 5.21 -1.89 1.52
CA LEU A 60 6.62 -1.81 1.13
C LEU A 60 6.76 -1.85 -0.40
N ILE A 61 6.05 -2.77 -1.07
CA ILE A 61 6.03 -2.84 -2.53
C ILE A 61 5.51 -1.53 -3.12
N SER A 62 4.38 -1.03 -2.63
CA SER A 62 3.82 0.27 -3.03
C SER A 62 4.86 1.38 -2.92
N THR A 63 5.55 1.48 -1.77
CA THR A 63 6.59 2.48 -1.53
C THR A 63 7.74 2.40 -2.55
N VAL A 64 8.20 1.19 -2.87
CA VAL A 64 9.25 0.98 -3.87
C VAL A 64 8.78 1.43 -5.26
N PHE A 65 7.57 1.05 -5.66
CA PHE A 65 6.98 1.47 -6.93
C PHE A 65 6.80 2.99 -7.00
N PHE A 66 6.43 3.63 -5.90
CA PHE A 66 6.30 5.09 -5.82
C PHE A 66 7.64 5.79 -6.07
N ILE A 67 8.69 5.37 -5.35
CA ILE A 67 10.02 5.97 -5.43
C ILE A 67 10.59 5.80 -6.84
N ILE A 68 10.49 4.59 -7.41
CA ILE A 68 10.94 4.32 -8.77
C ILE A 68 10.10 5.13 -9.77
N GLY A 69 8.77 5.10 -9.64
CA GLY A 69 7.84 5.80 -10.51
C GLY A 69 8.13 7.30 -10.58
N ILE A 70 8.24 7.97 -9.43
CA ILE A 70 8.56 9.40 -9.37
C ILE A 70 9.91 9.71 -10.02
N ARG A 71 10.94 8.89 -9.78
CA ARG A 71 12.26 9.09 -10.41
C ARG A 71 12.16 9.07 -11.94
N TYR A 72 11.39 8.14 -12.50
CA TYR A 72 11.19 8.04 -13.95
C TYR A 72 10.31 9.15 -14.51
N VAL A 73 9.26 9.59 -13.79
CA VAL A 73 8.46 10.76 -14.16
C VAL A 73 9.35 11.99 -14.21
N TYR A 74 10.14 12.24 -13.17
CA TYR A 74 11.04 13.39 -13.10
C TYR A 74 12.06 13.39 -14.24
N LYS A 75 12.67 12.23 -14.53
CA LYS A 75 13.57 12.08 -15.67
C LYS A 75 12.85 12.34 -16.99
N GLY A 76 11.64 11.83 -17.15
CA GLY A 76 10.84 11.97 -18.37
C GLY A 76 10.30 13.37 -18.64
N ILE A 77 10.24 14.26 -17.64
CA ILE A 77 9.89 15.68 -17.79
C ILE A 77 11.11 16.52 -18.21
N LYS A 78 12.31 16.11 -17.80
CA LYS A 78 13.56 16.81 -18.10
C LYS A 78 14.18 16.47 -19.46
N GLU A 79 13.75 15.36 -20.05
CA GLU A 79 14.08 14.96 -21.43
C GLU A 79 13.16 15.66 -22.43
#